data_AF-A0A9P0M406-F1
#
_entry.id   AF-A0A9P0M406-F1
#
_cell.length_a   1.000
_cell.length_b   1.000
_cell.length_c   1.000
_cell.angle_alpha   90.00
_cell.angle_beta   90.00
_cell.angle_gamma   90.00
#
_symmetry.space_group_name_H-M   'P 1'
#
loop_
_entity.id
_entity.type
_entity.pdbx_description
1 polymer ?
#
loop_
_entity_poly.entity_id
_entity_poly.type
_entity_poly.pdbx_seq_one_letter_code
_entity_poly.pdbx_strand_id
1 'polypeptide(L)'
;MLEIDEMVMKACAKYMRSICGDVLDKYEGPNYKIIVGDCMKSLEEFTKEGRKFDYIFGDLTDVPISQKHSGQLWTFYQKVLQMCFKLLRPDGKFMTHVNGICSSESVDMFKSQLDNIEPPVKFTTSRAFVPSFMEDWIFCQVFFDGNKKE
;
A
#
# COMPACT_ATOMS: atom_id res chain seq x y z
N MET A 1 -6.12 -1.21 -9.68
CA MET A 1 -4.76 -0.66 -9.48
C MET A 1 -4.83 0.86 -9.63
N LEU A 2 -4.21 1.60 -8.73
CA LEU A 2 -4.08 3.06 -8.83
C LEU A 2 -2.60 3.36 -9.04
N GLU A 3 -2.24 4.00 -10.14
CA GLU A 3 -0.85 4.29 -10.50
C GLU A 3 -0.74 5.71 -11.03
N ILE A 4 0.17 6.51 -10.49
CA ILE A 4 0.33 7.91 -10.86
C ILE A 4 1.06 8.08 -12.19
N ASP A 5 2.00 7.16 -12.50
CA ASP A 5 2.92 7.31 -13.61
C ASP A 5 2.61 6.34 -14.77
N GLU A 6 1.97 6.89 -15.80
CA GLU A 6 1.69 6.16 -17.04
C GLU A 6 2.95 5.70 -17.78
N MET A 7 4.07 6.44 -17.64
CA MET A 7 5.33 6.10 -18.29
C MET A 7 5.90 4.82 -17.68
N VAL A 8 5.83 4.67 -16.35
CA VAL A 8 6.23 3.44 -15.64
C VAL A 8 5.44 2.26 -16.19
N MET A 9 4.11 2.37 -16.28
CA MET A 9 3.27 1.29 -16.84
C MET A 9 3.62 0.97 -18.28
N LYS A 10 3.83 1.97 -19.14
CA LYS A 10 4.22 1.76 -20.55
C LYS A 10 5.58 1.07 -20.66
N ALA A 11 6.54 1.43 -19.81
CA ALA A 11 7.85 0.79 -19.76
C ALA A 11 7.74 -0.66 -19.28
N CYS A 12 6.99 -0.93 -18.21
CA CYS A 12 6.74 -2.27 -17.70
C CYS A 12 6.03 -3.15 -18.73
N ALA A 13 5.02 -2.63 -19.42
CA ALA A 13 4.31 -3.35 -20.49
C ALA A 13 5.25 -3.80 -21.63
N LYS A 14 6.23 -2.95 -21.96
CA LYS A 14 7.20 -3.20 -23.03
C LYS A 14 8.36 -4.10 -22.61
N TYR A 15 8.95 -3.84 -21.44
CA TYR A 15 10.23 -4.44 -21.03
C TYR A 15 10.11 -5.49 -19.92
N MET A 16 8.98 -5.56 -19.22
CA MET A 16 8.69 -6.52 -18.15
C MET A 16 7.52 -7.44 -18.51
N ARG A 17 7.37 -7.79 -19.79
CA ARG A 17 6.26 -8.61 -20.30
C ARG A 17 6.10 -9.95 -19.57
N SER A 18 7.21 -10.58 -19.17
CA SER A 18 7.20 -11.83 -18.41
C SER A 18 6.56 -11.71 -17.02
N ILE A 19 6.48 -10.50 -16.47
CA ILE A 19 5.89 -10.21 -15.16
C ILE A 19 4.47 -9.64 -15.33
N CYS A 20 4.30 -8.66 -16.22
CA CYS A 20 3.03 -7.95 -16.39
C CYS A 20 2.02 -8.72 -17.26
N GLY A 21 2.48 -9.65 -18.10
CA GLY A 21 1.63 -10.26 -19.12
C GLY A 21 1.05 -9.20 -20.05
N ASP A 22 -0.24 -9.32 -20.37
CA ASP A 22 -0.99 -8.41 -21.24
C ASP A 22 -1.90 -7.42 -20.49
N VAL A 23 -1.90 -7.43 -19.14
CA VAL A 23 -2.82 -6.62 -18.33
C VAL A 23 -2.65 -5.11 -18.55
N LEU A 24 -1.48 -4.67 -18.98
CA LEU A 24 -1.16 -3.26 -19.25
C LEU A 24 -1.48 -2.84 -20.69
N ASP A 25 -1.89 -3.76 -21.57
CA ASP A 25 -2.31 -3.42 -22.95
C ASP A 25 -3.66 -2.70 -22.96
N LYS A 26 -4.49 -2.99 -21.94
CA LYS A 26 -5.79 -2.33 -21.71
C LYS A 26 -5.94 -2.08 -20.21
N TYR A 27 -6.27 -0.85 -19.84
CA TYR A 27 -6.43 -0.47 -18.43
C TYR A 27 -7.77 -0.89 -17.82
N GLU A 28 -8.65 -1.55 -18.58
CA GLU A 28 -9.93 -2.03 -18.09
C GLU A 28 -10.27 -3.38 -18.73
N GLY A 29 -10.75 -4.30 -17.90
CA GLY A 29 -11.18 -5.64 -18.27
C GLY A 29 -12.36 -6.10 -17.41
N PRO A 30 -12.83 -7.35 -17.58
CA PRO A 30 -14.03 -7.84 -16.89
C PRO A 30 -13.90 -7.90 -15.36
N ASN A 31 -12.67 -8.00 -14.84
CA ASN A 31 -12.37 -8.19 -13.42
C ASN A 31 -11.30 -7.23 -12.89
N TYR A 32 -10.87 -6.23 -13.67
CA TYR A 32 -9.88 -5.27 -13.22
C TYR A 32 -10.07 -3.90 -13.88
N LYS A 33 -9.63 -2.88 -13.15
CA LYS A 33 -9.48 -1.51 -13.65
C LYS A 33 -8.19 -0.91 -13.11
N ILE A 34 -7.44 -0.28 -14.00
CA ILE A 34 -6.24 0.50 -13.71
C ILE A 34 -6.62 1.97 -13.91
N ILE A 35 -6.44 2.77 -12.87
CA ILE A 35 -6.74 4.20 -12.88
C ILE A 35 -5.42 4.94 -12.83
N VAL A 36 -5.16 5.70 -13.89
CA VAL A 36 -3.95 6.53 -13.99
C VAL A 36 -4.19 7.86 -13.28
N GLY A 37 -3.39 8.15 -12.26
CA GLY A 37 -3.43 9.41 -11.54
C GLY A 37 -3.12 9.29 -10.06
N ASP A 38 -3.21 10.42 -9.37
CA ASP A 38 -3.01 10.51 -7.93
C ASP A 38 -4.02 9.60 -7.18
N CYS A 39 -3.49 8.64 -6.43
CA CYS A 39 -4.30 7.68 -5.68
C CYS A 39 -5.23 8.37 -4.67
N MET A 40 -4.83 9.52 -4.12
CA MET A 40 -5.63 10.25 -3.13
C MET A 40 -6.98 10.68 -3.68
N LYS A 41 -7.02 11.14 -4.95
CA LYS A 41 -8.28 11.52 -5.60
C LYS A 41 -9.23 10.33 -5.75
N SER A 42 -8.68 9.18 -6.14
CA SER A 42 -9.47 7.95 -6.29
C SER A 42 -9.97 7.44 -4.93
N LEU A 43 -9.13 7.49 -3.89
CA LEU A 43 -9.53 7.09 -2.54
C LEU A 43 -10.64 8.02 -1.99
N GLU A 44 -10.58 9.33 -2.26
CA GLU A 44 -11.65 10.28 -1.89
C GLU A 44 -12.96 9.98 -2.61
N GLU A 45 -12.91 9.69 -3.92
CA GLU A 45 -14.07 9.32 -4.72
C GLU A 45 -14.71 8.02 -4.23
N PHE A 46 -13.91 6.96 -4.03
CA PHE A 46 -14.40 5.70 -3.47
C PHE A 46 -15.01 5.86 -2.09
N THR A 47 -14.49 6.80 -1.28
CA THR A 47 -15.05 7.09 0.04
C THR A 47 -16.43 7.74 -0.10
N LYS A 48 -16.61 8.68 -1.03
CA LYS A 48 -17.90 9.32 -1.33
C LYS A 48 -18.93 8.32 -1.86
N GLU A 49 -18.49 7.36 -2.66
CA GLU A 49 -19.32 6.27 -3.18
C GLU A 49 -19.71 5.23 -2.11
N GLY A 50 -19.09 5.28 -0.92
CA GLY A 50 -19.27 4.24 0.11
C GLY A 50 -18.68 2.89 -0.31
N ARG A 51 -17.74 2.89 -1.25
CA ARG A 51 -17.12 1.66 -1.77
C ARG A 51 -16.26 1.02 -0.67
N LYS A 52 -16.28 -0.32 -0.65
CA LYS A 52 -15.48 -1.12 0.28
C LYS A 52 -14.69 -2.21 -0.45
N PHE A 53 -13.52 -2.55 0.08
CA PHE A 53 -12.63 -3.56 -0.47
C PHE A 53 -12.33 -4.64 0.57
N ASP A 54 -12.32 -5.91 0.14
CA ASP A 54 -11.89 -7.05 0.97
C ASP A 54 -10.39 -7.00 1.23
N TYR A 55 -9.62 -6.56 0.23
CA TYR A 55 -8.17 -6.45 0.30
C TYR A 55 -7.71 -5.12 -0.29
N ILE A 56 -6.75 -4.49 0.38
CA ILE A 56 -6.04 -3.31 -0.11
C ILE A 56 -4.54 -3.61 -0.04
N PHE A 57 -3.86 -3.52 -1.18
CA PHE A 57 -2.41 -3.63 -1.27
C PHE A 57 -1.81 -2.23 -1.35
N GLY A 58 -1.09 -1.82 -0.31
CA GLY A 58 -0.32 -0.58 -0.29
C GLY A 58 1.05 -0.82 -0.89
N ASP A 59 1.19 -0.66 -2.19
CA ASP A 59 2.46 -0.81 -2.91
C ASP A 59 2.97 0.56 -3.37
N LEU A 60 3.24 1.43 -2.40
CA LEU A 60 3.83 2.74 -2.65
C LEU A 60 5.35 2.62 -2.58
N THR A 61 6.07 3.38 -3.40
CA THR A 61 7.54 3.46 -3.32
C THR A 61 7.99 3.81 -1.91
N ASP A 62 9.09 3.18 -1.46
CA ASP A 62 9.66 3.43 -0.14
C ASP A 62 9.78 4.92 0.17
N VAL A 63 9.43 5.26 1.39
CA VAL A 63 9.60 6.59 1.96
C VAL A 63 11.12 6.86 2.14
N PRO A 64 11.74 7.84 1.46
CA PRO A 64 13.16 8.13 1.62
C PRO A 64 13.59 8.43 3.07
N ILE A 65 14.75 7.89 3.47
CA ILE A 65 15.40 7.92 4.80
C ILE A 65 15.91 9.34 5.19
N SER A 66 15.55 10.39 4.43
CA SER A 66 16.05 11.76 4.65
C SER A 66 15.40 12.42 5.87
N GLN A 67 16.22 12.71 6.91
CA GLN A 67 15.79 13.41 8.14
C GLN A 67 15.17 14.80 7.90
N LYS A 68 15.47 15.48 6.78
CA LYS A 68 14.95 16.82 6.48
C LYS A 68 13.49 16.84 6.02
N HIS A 69 12.99 15.71 5.49
CA HIS A 69 11.65 15.62 4.91
C HIS A 69 10.80 14.48 5.50
N SER A 70 11.36 13.73 6.46
CA SER A 70 10.72 12.55 7.05
C SER A 70 9.35 12.85 7.65
N GLY A 71 9.19 13.92 8.43
CA GLY A 71 7.92 14.21 9.12
C GLY A 71 6.72 14.45 8.19
N GLN A 72 6.92 15.21 7.11
CA GLN A 72 5.85 15.46 6.12
C GLN A 72 5.47 14.18 5.38
N LEU A 73 6.46 13.32 5.10
CA LEU A 73 6.25 12.09 4.37
C LEU A 73 5.53 11.03 5.22
N TRP A 74 5.84 10.93 6.51
CA TRP A 74 5.09 10.11 7.46
C TRP A 74 3.66 10.62 7.65
N THR A 75 3.46 11.94 7.68
CA THR A 75 2.12 12.53 7.73
C THR A 75 1.30 12.15 6.49
N PHE A 76 1.92 12.18 5.31
CA PHE A 76 1.30 11.73 4.07
C PHE A 76 0.96 10.24 4.12
N TYR A 77 1.92 9.41 4.54
CA TYR A 77 1.72 7.97 4.66
C TYR A 77 0.58 7.63 5.63
N GLN A 78 0.52 8.30 6.78
CA GLN A 78 -0.56 8.15 7.74
C GLN A 78 -1.92 8.53 7.15
N LYS A 79 -1.98 9.61 6.37
CA LYS A 79 -3.20 10.02 5.66
C LYS A 79 -3.65 8.94 4.67
N VAL A 80 -2.73 8.37 3.89
CA VAL A 80 -3.03 7.28 2.96
C VAL A 80 -3.56 6.06 3.72
N LEU A 81 -2.87 5.63 4.79
CA LEU A 81 -3.31 4.49 5.60
C LEU A 81 -4.73 4.71 6.15
N GLN A 82 -5.01 5.86 6.76
CA GLN A 82 -6.34 6.17 7.29
C GLN A 82 -7.43 6.10 6.21
N MET A 83 -7.15 6.59 5.00
CA MET A 83 -8.09 6.49 3.89
C MET A 83 -8.29 5.05 3.42
N CYS A 84 -7.23 4.25 3.35
CA CYS A 84 -7.33 2.82 3.05
C CYS A 84 -8.21 2.10 4.08
N PHE A 85 -8.03 2.34 5.38
CA PHE A 85 -8.86 1.71 6.42
C PHE A 85 -10.32 2.18 6.37
N LYS A 86 -10.60 3.43 5.98
CA LYS A 86 -11.99 3.86 5.70
C LYS A 86 -12.62 3.11 4.54
N LEU A 87 -11.85 2.61 3.59
CA LEU A 87 -12.32 1.84 2.44
C LEU A 87 -12.24 0.32 2.67
N LEU A 88 -11.64 -0.13 3.77
CA LEU A 88 -11.52 -1.54 4.08
C LEU A 88 -12.84 -2.05 4.68
N ARG A 89 -13.21 -3.29 4.31
CA ARG A 89 -14.30 -4.00 4.98
C ARG A 89 -13.91 -4.39 6.41
N PRO A 90 -14.88 -4.59 7.33
CA PRO A 90 -14.58 -4.99 8.72
C PRO A 90 -13.76 -6.27 8.86
N ASP A 91 -13.91 -7.21 7.93
CA ASP A 91 -13.17 -8.47 7.83
C ASP A 91 -12.00 -8.41 6.81
N GLY A 92 -11.78 -7.25 6.22
CA GLY A 92 -10.78 -7.03 5.19
C GLY A 92 -9.36 -6.94 5.74
N LYS A 93 -8.39 -7.00 4.81
CA LYS A 93 -6.95 -6.95 5.12
C LYS A 93 -6.24 -5.89 4.29
N PHE A 94 -5.43 -5.08 4.96
CA PHE A 94 -4.45 -4.22 4.32
C PHE A 94 -3.09 -4.94 4.30
N MET A 95 -2.43 -4.96 3.15
CA MET A 95 -1.15 -5.64 2.96
C MET A 95 -0.14 -4.71 2.30
N THR A 96 1.10 -4.72 2.77
CA THR A 96 2.15 -3.83 2.24
C THR A 96 3.54 -4.43 2.45
N HIS A 97 4.49 -4.04 1.60
CA HIS A 97 5.90 -4.18 1.92
C HIS A 97 6.29 -3.06 2.90
N VAL A 98 7.17 -3.33 3.86
CA VAL A 98 7.59 -2.32 4.86
C VAL A 98 8.93 -1.74 4.50
N ASN A 99 9.99 -2.55 4.57
CA ASN A 99 11.34 -2.20 4.13
C ASN A 99 12.23 -3.46 4.17
N GLY A 100 13.49 -3.29 3.76
CA GLY A 100 14.58 -4.22 4.03
C GLY A 100 14.84 -4.37 5.54
N ILE A 101 15.26 -5.57 5.97
CA ILE A 101 15.55 -5.89 7.36
C ILE A 101 16.68 -5.03 7.95
N CYS A 102 17.56 -4.50 7.10
CA CYS A 102 18.65 -3.63 7.53
C CYS A 102 18.16 -2.23 7.95
N SER A 103 16.95 -1.84 7.54
CA SER A 103 16.32 -0.55 7.84
C SER A 103 15.39 -0.63 9.07
N SER A 104 15.89 -1.17 10.19
CA SER A 104 15.08 -1.46 11.38
C SER A 104 14.31 -0.24 11.92
N GLU A 105 14.93 0.94 11.90
CA GLU A 105 14.27 2.19 12.33
C GLU A 105 13.04 2.53 11.48
N SER A 106 13.12 2.32 10.16
CA SER A 106 12.00 2.57 9.25
C SER A 106 10.88 1.55 9.46
N VAL A 107 11.24 0.30 9.73
CA VAL A 107 10.29 -0.77 10.04
C VAL A 107 9.53 -0.48 11.34
N ASP A 108 10.23 -0.04 12.39
CA ASP A 108 9.59 0.27 13.68
C ASP A 108 8.77 1.56 13.60
N MET A 109 9.23 2.55 12.85
CA MET A 109 8.47 3.76 12.57
C MET A 109 7.16 3.44 11.83
N PHE A 110 7.19 2.58 10.81
CA PHE A 110 5.98 2.10 10.16
C PHE A 110 5.02 1.42 11.15
N LYS A 111 5.51 0.53 12.02
CA LYS A 111 4.65 -0.13 13.02
C LYS A 111 3.98 0.89 13.95
N SER A 112 4.71 1.91 14.41
CA SER A 112 4.15 2.97 15.26
C SER A 112 3.09 3.83 14.56
N GLN A 113 3.11 3.92 13.23
CA GLN A 113 2.03 4.58 12.48
C GLN A 113 0.69 3.83 12.62
N LEU A 114 0.73 2.50 12.77
CA LEU A 114 -0.47 1.67 12.92
C LEU A 114 -1.19 1.91 14.25
N ASP A 115 -0.48 2.35 15.30
CA ASP A 115 -1.09 2.71 16.59
C ASP A 115 -2.01 3.94 16.48
N ASN A 116 -1.84 4.74 15.43
CA ASN A 116 -2.61 5.96 15.17
C ASN A 116 -3.77 5.75 14.18
N ILE A 117 -4.14 4.49 13.91
CA ILE A 117 -5.26 4.13 13.04
C ILE A 117 -6.51 3.89 13.90
N GLU A 118 -7.61 4.50 13.47
CA GLU A 118 -8.94 4.31 14.04
C GLU A 118 -9.91 3.79 12.96
N PRO A 119 -10.70 2.73 13.26
CA PRO A 119 -10.69 1.90 14.47
C PRO A 119 -9.36 1.15 14.70
N PRO A 120 -9.06 0.73 15.95
CA PRO A 120 -7.81 0.06 16.29
C PRO A 120 -7.55 -1.17 15.43
N VAL A 121 -6.28 -1.38 15.09
CA VAL A 121 -5.84 -2.47 14.21
C VAL A 121 -4.86 -3.40 14.91
N LYS A 122 -4.76 -4.62 14.40
CA LYS A 122 -3.71 -5.59 14.67
C LYS A 122 -2.97 -5.89 13.39
N PHE A 123 -1.74 -6.37 13.54
CA PHE A 123 -0.93 -6.74 12.39
C PHE A 123 -0.09 -7.99 12.66
N THR A 124 0.30 -8.63 11.56
CA THR A 124 1.28 -9.71 11.53
C THR A 124 2.33 -9.39 10.49
N THR A 125 3.58 -9.72 10.76
CA THR A 125 4.68 -9.54 9.81
C THR A 125 5.19 -10.87 9.28
N SER A 126 5.63 -10.89 8.02
CA SER A 126 6.39 -11.98 7.43
C SER A 126 7.69 -11.47 6.82
N ARG A 127 8.60 -12.39 6.51
CA ARG A 127 9.92 -12.10 5.92
C ARG A 127 10.09 -12.93 4.66
N ALA A 128 10.64 -12.32 3.62
CA ALA A 128 11.06 -13.02 2.42
C ALA A 128 12.34 -12.39 1.84
N PHE A 129 13.26 -13.24 1.37
CA PHE A 129 14.42 -12.79 0.62
C PHE A 129 14.01 -12.37 -0.79
N VAL A 130 14.31 -11.13 -1.17
CA VAL A 130 14.03 -10.58 -2.51
C VAL A 130 15.32 -10.62 -3.33
N PRO A 131 15.47 -11.54 -4.30
CA PRO A 131 16.76 -11.79 -4.95
C PRO A 131 17.37 -10.57 -5.64
N SER A 132 16.55 -9.73 -6.28
CA SER A 132 17.00 -8.51 -6.95
C SER A 132 17.50 -7.44 -5.98
N PHE A 133 17.03 -7.46 -4.73
CA PHE A 133 17.47 -6.54 -3.68
C PHE A 133 18.61 -7.12 -2.86
N MET A 134 18.91 -8.42 -3.02
CA MET A 134 19.94 -9.14 -2.27
C MET A 134 19.76 -9.02 -0.75
N GLU A 135 18.51 -8.87 -0.30
CA GLU A 135 18.15 -8.58 1.07
C GLU A 135 16.83 -9.25 1.44
N ASP A 136 16.68 -9.57 2.73
CA ASP A 136 15.42 -9.94 3.34
C ASP A 136 14.51 -8.74 3.60
N TRP A 137 13.28 -8.81 3.11
CA TRP A 137 12.28 -7.78 3.26
C TRP A 137 11.17 -8.18 4.23
N ILE A 138 10.69 -7.20 4.97
CA ILE A 138 9.56 -7.34 5.89
C ILE A 138 8.28 -6.95 5.17
N PHE A 139 7.27 -7.82 5.25
CA PHE A 139 5.93 -7.58 4.76
C PHE A 139 4.96 -7.54 5.93
N CYS A 140 3.92 -6.72 5.83
CA CYS A 140 2.94 -6.54 6.88
C CYS A 140 1.53 -6.81 6.36
N GLN A 141 0.76 -7.55 7.15
CA GLN A 141 -0.68 -7.72 6.99
C GLN A 141 -1.37 -7.12 8.21
N VAL A 142 -2.24 -6.14 7.98
CA VAL A 142 -2.95 -5.37 9.00
C VAL A 142 -4.46 -5.59 8.84
N PHE A 143 -5.17 -5.70 9.96
CA PHE A 143 -6.61 -5.97 10.02
C PHE A 143 -7.22 -5.34 11.28
N PHE A 144 -8.53 -5.09 11.28
CA PHE A 144 -9.20 -4.49 12.43
C PHE A 144 -9.11 -5.36 13.69
N ASP A 145 -8.94 -4.74 14.85
CA ASP A 145 -9.01 -5.44 16.13
C ASP A 145 -10.46 -5.67 16.55
N GLY A 146 -11.02 -6.83 16.17
CA GLY A 146 -12.40 -7.21 16.49
C GLY A 146 -12.74 -7.31 17.99
N ASN A 147 -11.74 -7.23 18.89
CA ASN A 147 -11.96 -7.27 20.35
C ASN A 147 -12.21 -5.89 20.97
N LYS A 148 -12.01 -4.79 20.23
CA LYS A 148 -12.40 -3.43 20.65
C LYS A 148 -13.60 -2.99 19.83
N LYS A 149 -14.78 -3.53 20.16
CA LYS A 149 -16.04 -2.91 19.75
C LYS A 149 -16.21 -1.62 20.54
N GLU A 150 -16.59 -0.55 19.84
CA GLU A 150 -17.02 0.73 20.40
C GLU A 150 -18.02 0.57 21.56
#